data_AF-A0A8F5VPT4-F1
#
_entry.id   AF-A0A8F5VPT4-F1
#
_cell.length_a   1.000
_cell.length_b   1.000
_cell.length_c   1.000
_cell.angle_alpha   90.00
_cell.angle_beta   90.00
_cell.angle_gamma   90.00
#
_symmetry.space_group_name_H-M   'P 1'
#
loop_
_entity.id
_entity.type
_entity.pdbx_description
1 polymer ?
#
loop_
_entity_poly.entity_id
_entity_poly.type
_entity_poly.pdbx_seq_one_letter_code
_entity_poly.pdbx_strand_id
1 'polypeptide(L)'
;MERFAVVRECLSRSLENLGRFRVVGEMIVIYLDGIGSFQVEIAQVIPVLLRLGDEVIRDRVGGAVGMMSLSGRGKGVKVVNRERLYVVPVRRVKRVLEGKEKKGAVFEVR
;
A
#
# COMPACT_ATOMS: atom_id res chain seq x y z
N MET A 1 -2.39 22.17 -23.22
CA MET A 1 -1.17 21.90 -22.43
C MET A 1 -1.50 22.15 -20.97
N GLU A 2 -2.09 21.16 -20.31
CA GLU A 2 -2.53 21.30 -18.92
C GLU A 2 -1.34 21.16 -17.97
N ARG A 3 -1.09 22.23 -17.22
CA ARG A 3 -0.06 22.31 -16.20
C ARG A 3 -0.59 21.57 -14.96
N PHE A 4 -0.19 20.33 -14.78
CA PHE A 4 -0.40 19.64 -13.51
C PHE A 4 0.48 20.30 -12.44
N ALA A 5 -0.15 21.07 -11.56
CA ALA A 5 0.49 21.70 -10.43
C ALA A 5 1.04 20.61 -9.50
N VAL A 6 2.37 20.56 -9.36
CA VAL A 6 3.04 19.73 -8.36
C VAL A 6 2.78 20.34 -6.99
N VAL A 7 1.69 19.90 -6.35
CA VAL A 7 1.37 20.22 -4.96
C VAL A 7 2.44 19.60 -4.08
N ARG A 8 3.42 20.42 -3.67
CA ARG A 8 4.37 20.10 -2.59
C ARG A 8 3.64 20.28 -1.26
N GLU A 9 3.01 19.23 -0.76
CA GLU A 9 2.54 19.19 0.62
C GLU A 9 3.50 18.36 1.48
N CYS A 10 4.48 19.04 2.10
CA CYS A 10 5.02 18.63 3.39
C CYS A 10 3.96 18.97 4.47
N LEU A 11 2.84 18.28 4.46
CA LEU A 11 1.90 18.35 5.57
C LEU A 11 2.27 17.25 6.56
N SER A 12 2.43 17.65 7.81
CA SER A 12 2.33 16.81 9.00
C SER A 12 0.95 16.15 9.05
N ARG A 13 0.65 15.26 8.10
CA ARG A 13 -0.54 14.41 8.12
C ARG A 13 -0.28 13.41 9.25
N SER A 14 -1.06 13.51 10.31
CA SER A 14 -1.08 12.56 11.41
C SER A 14 -1.26 11.16 10.85
N LEU A 15 -0.15 10.41 10.76
CA LEU A 15 -0.16 9.02 10.33
C LEU A 15 -0.76 8.19 11.46
N GLU A 16 -2.08 8.09 11.47
CA GLU A 16 -2.78 7.20 12.38
C GLU A 16 -2.49 5.76 11.95
N ASN A 17 -2.01 4.96 12.90
CA ASN A 17 -1.84 3.53 12.69
C ASN A 17 -3.24 2.91 12.66
N LEU A 18 -3.71 2.63 11.45
CA LEU A 18 -5.10 2.23 11.19
C LEU A 18 -5.21 0.74 10.84
N GLY A 19 -4.09 0.02 10.85
CA GLY A 19 -4.11 -1.39 10.48
C GLY A 19 -2.77 -2.08 10.47
N ARG A 20 -2.82 -3.37 10.11
CA ARG A 20 -1.65 -4.24 10.02
C ARG A 20 -1.75 -5.12 8.80
N PHE A 21 -0.63 -5.37 8.14
CA PHE A 21 -0.56 -6.37 7.07
C PHE A 21 0.30 -7.57 7.49
N ARG A 22 0.01 -8.72 6.89
CA ARG A 22 0.75 -9.98 7.06
C ARG A 22 0.78 -10.75 5.76
N VAL A 23 1.85 -11.49 5.52
CA VAL A 23 1.93 -12.47 4.44
C VAL A 23 1.34 -13.80 4.90
N VAL A 24 0.43 -14.34 4.09
CA VAL A 24 -0.23 -15.64 4.24
C VAL A 24 -0.13 -16.37 2.90
N GLY A 25 0.79 -17.32 2.80
CA GLY A 25 1.11 -17.98 1.52
C GLY A 25 1.62 -16.95 0.50
N GLU A 26 1.00 -16.92 -0.67
CA GLU A 26 1.31 -15.98 -1.76
C GLU A 26 0.52 -14.67 -1.70
N MET A 27 -0.25 -14.46 -0.63
CA MET A 27 -1.11 -13.29 -0.45
C MET A 27 -0.61 -12.43 0.72
N ILE A 28 -0.68 -11.12 0.54
CA ILE A 28 -0.59 -10.12 1.59
C ILE A 28 -2.01 -9.79 2.04
N VAL A 29 -2.31 -10.10 3.30
CA VAL A 29 -3.58 -9.74 3.92
C VAL A 29 -3.38 -8.46 4.71
N ILE A 30 -4.12 -7.41 4.35
CA ILE A 30 -4.11 -6.12 5.02
C ILE A 30 -5.39 -6.02 5.85
N TYR A 31 -5.23 -5.94 7.17
CA TYR A 31 -6.28 -5.72 8.15
C TYR A 31 -6.34 -4.23 8.47
N LEU A 32 -7.50 -3.63 8.32
CA LEU A 32 -7.79 -2.25 8.68
C LEU A 32 -8.79 -2.25 9.84
N ASP A 33 -8.40 -1.61 10.94
CA ASP A 33 -9.19 -1.57 12.17
C ASP A 33 -10.51 -0.83 11.91
N GLY A 34 -11.64 -1.52 12.10
CA GLY A 34 -12.99 -0.97 11.90
C GLY A 34 -13.49 -0.88 10.45
N ILE A 35 -12.67 -1.25 9.45
CA ILE A 35 -13.05 -1.22 8.02
C ILE A 35 -13.18 -2.63 7.44
N GLY A 36 -12.32 -3.56 7.89
CA GLY A 36 -12.28 -4.95 7.42
C GLY A 36 -10.89 -5.36 6.95
N SER A 37 -10.81 -6.38 6.11
CA SER A 37 -9.55 -6.87 5.57
C SER A 37 -9.62 -7.04 4.06
N PHE A 38 -8.52 -6.73 3.37
CA PHE A 38 -8.37 -6.97 1.94
C PHE A 38 -7.10 -7.79 1.66
N GLN A 39 -7.11 -8.49 0.52
CA GLN A 39 -6.03 -9.39 0.11
C GLN A 39 -5.41 -8.86 -1.18
N VAL A 40 -4.09 -8.90 -1.25
CA VAL A 40 -3.32 -8.51 -2.44
C VAL A 40 -2.30 -9.60 -2.70
N GLU A 41 -2.14 -10.01 -3.95
CA GLU A 41 -1.12 -11.00 -4.31
C GLU A 41 0.28 -10.40 -4.20
N ILE A 42 1.25 -11.19 -3.74
CA ILE A 42 2.66 -10.77 -3.72
C ILE A 42 3.13 -10.37 -5.13
N ALA A 43 2.66 -11.09 -6.16
CA ALA A 43 2.96 -10.80 -7.56
C ALA A 43 2.55 -9.38 -7.99
N GLN A 44 1.49 -8.81 -7.42
CA GLN A 44 1.06 -7.42 -7.70
C GLN A 44 1.88 -6.38 -6.93
N VAL A 45 2.50 -6.77 -5.82
CA VAL A 45 3.32 -5.84 -5.00
C VAL A 45 4.75 -5.73 -5.53
N ILE A 46 5.29 -6.79 -6.13
CA ILE A 46 6.66 -6.81 -6.66
C ILE A 46 6.91 -5.71 -7.71
N PRO A 47 6.07 -5.52 -8.75
CA PRO A 47 6.29 -4.48 -9.76
C PRO A 47 6.36 -3.07 -9.15
N VAL A 48 5.48 -2.78 -8.19
CA VAL A 48 5.49 -1.51 -7.47
C VAL A 48 6.78 -1.35 -6.68
N LEU A 49 7.23 -2.38 -5.95
CA LEU A 49 8.49 -2.34 -5.20
C LEU A 49 9.72 -2.18 -6.09
N LEU A 50 9.68 -2.70 -7.31
CA LEU A 50 10.73 -2.60 -8.32
C LEU A 50 10.68 -1.31 -9.14
N ARG A 51 9.72 -0.39 -8.87
CA ARG A 51 9.51 0.85 -9.61
C ARG A 51 9.17 0.63 -11.09
N LEU A 52 8.51 -0.49 -11.41
CA LEU A 52 8.07 -0.80 -12.77
C LEU A 52 6.80 -0.05 -13.17
N GLY A 53 6.08 0.52 -12.20
CA GLY A 53 4.89 1.31 -12.43
C GLY A 53 3.94 1.26 -11.25
N ASP A 54 2.78 1.89 -11.45
CA ASP A 54 1.62 1.73 -10.57
C ASP A 54 0.90 0.42 -10.94
N GLU A 55 0.38 -0.29 -9.94
CA GLU A 55 -0.33 -1.55 -10.14
C GLU A 55 -1.78 -1.45 -9.70
N VAL A 56 -2.66 -2.10 -10.46
CA VAL A 56 -4.08 -2.21 -10.10
C VAL A 56 -4.22 -3.37 -9.12
N ILE A 57 -4.74 -3.07 -7.93
CA ILE A 57 -5.05 -4.09 -6.94
C ILE A 57 -6.31 -4.81 -7.39
N ARG A 58 -6.18 -6.12 -7.62
CA ARG A 58 -7.31 -6.98 -8.00
C ARG A 58 -7.72 -7.87 -6.84
N ASP A 59 -9.02 -8.05 -6.66
CA ASP A 59 -9.55 -9.05 -5.74
C ASP A 59 -9.44 -10.47 -6.31
N ARG A 60 -9.90 -11.47 -5.54
CA ARG A 60 -9.90 -12.89 -5.96
C ARG A 60 -10.76 -13.19 -7.19
N VAL A 61 -11.70 -12.31 -7.53
CA VAL A 61 -12.60 -12.45 -8.69
C VAL A 61 -12.06 -11.66 -9.90
N GLY A 62 -10.90 -11.01 -9.75
CA GLY A 62 -10.28 -10.17 -10.78
C GLY A 62 -10.83 -8.74 -10.84
N GLY A 63 -11.74 -8.38 -9.94
CA GLY A 63 -12.29 -7.04 -9.83
C GLY A 63 -11.25 -6.04 -9.34
N ALA A 64 -11.14 -4.89 -10.02
CA ALA A 64 -10.28 -3.81 -9.57
C ALA A 64 -10.84 -3.19 -8.28
N VAL A 65 -10.10 -3.34 -7.18
CA VAL A 65 -10.50 -2.82 -5.86
C VAL A 65 -9.69 -1.60 -5.43
N GLY A 66 -8.61 -1.28 -6.15
CA GLY A 66 -7.77 -0.15 -5.82
C GLY A 66 -6.54 -0.01 -6.71
N MET A 67 -5.67 0.91 -6.34
CA MET A 67 -4.40 1.16 -7.02
C MET A 67 -3.26 1.22 -6.01
N MET A 68 -2.12 0.66 -6.38
CA MET A 68 -0.89 0.65 -5.61
C MET A 68 0.20 1.42 -6.35
N SER A 69 0.86 2.34 -5.66
CA SER A 69 1.94 3.14 -6.23
C SER A 69 3.06 3.34 -5.23
N LEU A 70 4.26 3.72 -5.69
CA LEU A 70 5.29 4.20 -4.79
C LEU A 70 5.05 5.67 -4.44
N SER A 71 5.25 6.02 -3.18
CA SER A 71 5.40 7.41 -2.77
C SER A 71 6.50 8.11 -3.59
N GLY A 72 6.43 9.44 -3.76
CA GLY A 72 7.37 10.18 -4.61
C GLY A 72 8.85 10.06 -4.22
N ARG A 73 9.17 9.65 -2.99
CA ARG A 73 10.56 9.33 -2.57
C ARG A 73 10.88 7.83 -2.53
N GLY A 74 9.93 6.97 -2.93
CA GLY A 74 10.04 5.51 -2.93
C GLY A 74 10.18 4.89 -1.53
N LYS A 75 9.80 5.62 -0.47
CA LYS A 75 9.95 5.16 0.93
C LYS A 75 8.70 4.48 1.49
N GLY A 76 7.54 4.77 0.91
CA GLY A 76 6.27 4.12 1.20
C GLY A 76 5.59 3.59 -0.06
N VAL A 77 4.86 2.50 0.10
CA VAL A 77 3.88 1.98 -0.85
C VAL A 77 2.54 2.63 -0.50
N LYS A 78 1.97 3.36 -1.45
CA LYS A 78 0.64 3.96 -1.37
C LYS A 78 -0.37 2.95 -1.89
N VAL A 79 -1.49 2.84 -1.20
CA VAL A 79 -2.62 2.01 -1.59
C VAL A 79 -3.87 2.88 -1.55
N VAL A 80 -4.51 3.07 -2.69
CA VAL A 80 -5.80 3.76 -2.80
C VAL A 80 -6.89 2.71 -2.93
N ASN A 81 -7.83 2.69 -1.99
CA ASN A 81 -8.98 1.78 -2.02
C ASN A 81 -10.21 2.52 -1.48
N ARG A 82 -11.32 2.52 -2.24
CA ARG A 82 -12.59 3.17 -1.89
C ARG A 82 -12.39 4.59 -1.34
N GLU A 83 -11.70 5.43 -2.11
CA GLU A 83 -11.41 6.85 -1.79
C GLU A 83 -10.47 7.10 -0.60
N ARG A 84 -9.98 6.05 0.06
CA ARG A 84 -9.01 6.17 1.16
C ARG A 84 -7.61 5.87 0.69
N LEU A 85 -6.65 6.64 1.19
CA LEU A 85 -5.23 6.48 0.91
C LEU A 85 -4.53 5.88 2.14
N TYR A 86 -3.93 4.72 1.95
CA TYR A 86 -3.09 4.06 2.94
C TYR A 86 -1.64 4.09 2.51
N VAL A 87 -0.73 4.14 3.48
CA VAL A 87 0.71 4.09 3.26
C VAL A 87 1.35 3.01 4.13
N VAL A 88 2.20 2.23 3.48
CA VAL A 88 3.00 1.19 4.13
C VAL A 88 4.48 1.45 3.86
N PRO A 89 5.36 1.53 4.88
CA PRO A 89 6.78 1.73 4.65
C PRO A 89 7.40 0.59 3.83
N VAL A 90 8.08 0.90 2.72
CA VAL A 90 8.70 -0.08 1.81
C VAL A 90 9.66 -1.00 2.55
N ARG A 91 10.47 -0.43 3.46
CA ARG A 91 11.41 -1.22 4.29
C ARG A 91 10.69 -2.30 5.08
N ARG A 92 9.49 -2.01 5.57
CA ARG A 92 8.69 -2.94 6.36
C ARG A 92 8.03 -3.99 5.48
N VAL A 93 7.52 -3.59 4.31
CA VAL A 93 7.00 -4.53 3.29
C VAL A 93 8.08 -5.56 2.93
N LYS A 94 9.30 -5.10 2.60
CA LYS A 94 10.43 -5.98 2.28
C LYS A 94 10.75 -6.95 3.41
N ARG A 95 10.83 -6.48 4.65
CA ARG A 95 11.12 -7.34 5.82
C ARG A 95 10.04 -8.39 6.08
N VAL A 96 8.77 -8.05 5.84
CA VAL A 96 7.66 -9.01 5.99
C VAL A 96 7.66 -10.04 4.85
N LEU A 97 7.97 -9.62 3.62
CA LEU A 97 8.15 -10.53 2.48
C LEU A 97 9.34 -11.47 2.65
N GLU A 98 10.45 -10.99 3.20
CA GLU A 98 11.64 -11.77 3.54
C GLU A 98 11.44 -12.69 4.76
N GLY A 99 10.26 -12.68 5.39
CA GLY A 99 9.97 -13.47 6.60
C GLY A 99 10.67 -12.99 7.88
N LYS A 100 11.43 -11.88 7.81
CA LYS A 100 12.13 -11.29 8.96
C LYS A 100 11.17 -10.64 9.96
N GLU A 101 10.02 -10.16 9.49
CA GLU A 101 8.94 -9.64 10.34
C GLU A 101 7.63 -10.37 10.03
N LYS A 102 6.85 -10.73 11.06
CA LYS A 102 5.57 -11.44 10.86
C LYS A 102 4.43 -10.51 10.41
N LYS A 103 4.51 -9.23 10.74
CA LYS A 103 3.47 -8.22 10.50
C LYS A 103 4.09 -6.84 10.30
N GLY A 104 3.46 -5.99 9.50
CA GLY A 104 3.81 -4.58 9.41
C GLY A 104 2.62 -3.66 9.63
N ALA A 105 2.88 -2.42 10.05
CA ALA A 105 1.84 -1.42 10.26
C ALA A 105 1.42 -0.76 8.94
N VAL A 106 0.14 -0.38 8.87
CA VAL A 106 -0.48 0.38 7.79
C VAL A 106 -0.98 1.69 8.37
N PHE A 107 -0.69 2.78 7.67
CA PHE A 107 -1.05 4.13 8.10
C PHE A 107 -2.07 4.72 7.14
N GLU A 108 -3.13 5.33 7.64
CA GLU A 108 -4.04 6.13 6.80
C GLU A 108 -3.44 7.53 6.60
N VAL A 109 -3.56 8.05 5.39
CA VAL A 109 -3.19 9.41 5.04
C VAL A 109 -4.48 10.18 4.79
N ARG A 110 -4.90 10.97 5.78
CA ARG A 110 -5.99 11.94 5.65
C ARG A 110 -5.49 13.21 4.97
#